data_AF-A0A3L7RBG9-F1
#
_entry.id   AF-A0A3L7RBG9-F1
#
_cell.length_a   1.000
_cell.length_b   1.000
_cell.length_c   1.000
_cell.angle_alpha   90.00
_cell.angle_beta   90.00
_cell.angle_gamma   90.00
#
_symmetry.space_group_name_H-M   'P 1'
#
loop_
_entity.id
_entity.type
_entity.pdbx_description
1 polymer ?
#
loop_
_entity_poly.entity_id
_entity_poly.type
_entity_poly.pdbx_seq_one_letter_code
_entity_poly.pdbx_strand_id
1 'polypeptide(L)'
;MVAEGSFGEAMPPPQRTAVVEAMIPKQRKWVDLPLMLTQPASRLESLGLLRGTVELLLTGREHVFVFDRLTTVEDAPNRISPETPRRLSAGRVGVSISQFAVRGDRLHATASVAYDAPTEALASHRMWLTERPLNLLDANGRAVTRLEQFVLSRSEQGLTTSATFSLQGVGDEPASLPQGLRIEWNIPVAIHEVPVDFSIRNIVLPNAVRPLPAENLRP
;
A
#
# COMPACT_ATOMS: atom_id res chain seq x y z
N MET A 1 -19.80 -12.56 -10.86
CA MET A 1 -19.93 -13.75 -10.00
C MET A 1 -21.28 -14.40 -10.25
N VAL A 2 -21.33 -15.72 -10.33
CA VAL A 2 -22.55 -16.52 -10.53
C VAL A 2 -22.55 -17.65 -9.50
N ALA A 3 -23.66 -17.83 -8.82
CA ALA A 3 -23.86 -18.92 -7.87
C ALA A 3 -25.08 -19.75 -8.29
N GLU A 4 -24.93 -21.08 -8.26
CA GLU A 4 -25.92 -22.05 -8.71
C GLU A 4 -26.27 -23.01 -7.56
N GLY A 5 -27.57 -23.21 -7.33
CA GLY A 5 -28.08 -24.20 -6.37
C GLY A 5 -27.81 -25.64 -6.82
N SER A 6 -28.08 -26.62 -5.96
CA SER A 6 -27.80 -28.04 -6.21
C SER A 6 -28.53 -28.63 -7.42
N PHE A 7 -29.58 -27.95 -7.90
CA PHE A 7 -30.36 -28.30 -9.09
C PHE A 7 -30.10 -27.37 -10.29
N GLY A 8 -29.07 -26.53 -10.25
CA GLY A 8 -28.72 -25.59 -11.34
C GLY A 8 -29.49 -24.27 -11.33
N GLU A 9 -30.24 -23.98 -10.27
CA GLU A 9 -30.99 -22.73 -10.12
C GLU A 9 -30.03 -21.54 -9.91
N ALA A 10 -30.12 -20.51 -10.75
CA ALA A 10 -29.29 -19.32 -10.63
C ALA A 10 -29.74 -18.44 -9.46
N MET A 11 -28.81 -18.06 -8.59
CA MET A 11 -29.09 -17.11 -7.50
C MET A 11 -28.98 -15.65 -7.97
N PRO A 12 -29.91 -14.76 -7.58
CA PRO A 12 -29.84 -13.35 -7.94
C PRO A 12 -28.64 -12.69 -7.22
N PRO A 13 -27.81 -11.90 -7.92
CA PRO A 13 -26.64 -11.27 -7.32
C PRO A 13 -27.05 -10.02 -6.50
N PRO A 14 -26.58 -9.85 -5.24
CA PRO A 14 -26.59 -8.54 -4.61
C PRO A 14 -25.48 -7.69 -5.23
N GLN A 15 -25.86 -6.75 -6.10
CA GLN A 15 -24.99 -5.72 -6.68
C GLN A 15 -23.74 -6.26 -7.43
N ARG A 16 -23.68 -6.02 -8.75
CA ARG A 16 -22.68 -6.60 -9.66
C ARG A 16 -21.22 -6.14 -9.43
N THR A 17 -20.95 -5.27 -8.45
CA THR A 17 -19.61 -4.76 -8.16
C THR A 17 -19.47 -4.53 -6.66
N ALA A 18 -18.52 -5.21 -6.02
CA ALA A 18 -18.11 -4.95 -4.64
C ALA A 18 -16.59 -4.84 -4.61
N VAL A 19 -16.07 -3.75 -4.06
CA VAL A 19 -14.64 -3.60 -3.79
C VAL A 19 -14.40 -4.10 -2.37
N VAL A 20 -13.60 -5.15 -2.21
CA VAL A 20 -13.19 -5.66 -0.90
C VAL A 20 -11.71 -5.36 -0.71
N GLU A 21 -11.39 -4.52 0.26
CA GLU A 21 -10.00 -4.23 0.63
C GLU A 21 -9.51 -5.28 1.64
N ALA A 22 -8.56 -6.11 1.22
CA ALA A 22 -7.92 -7.09 2.08
C ALA A 22 -6.80 -6.45 2.90
N MET A 23 -6.95 -6.42 4.22
CA MET A 23 -5.84 -6.08 5.10
C MET A 23 -4.94 -7.31 5.25
N ILE A 24 -3.76 -7.31 4.64
CA ILE A 24 -2.81 -8.42 4.71
C ILE A 24 -2.03 -8.34 6.03
N PRO A 25 -2.25 -9.24 7.00
CA PRO A 25 -1.51 -9.22 8.26
C PRO A 25 -0.06 -9.65 8.00
N LYS A 26 0.93 -8.96 8.60
CA LYS A 26 2.37 -9.27 8.44
C LYS A 26 2.76 -10.72 8.72
N GLN A 27 1.93 -11.47 9.45
CA GLN A 27 2.20 -12.85 9.89
C GLN A 27 1.39 -13.91 9.14
N ARG A 28 0.48 -13.53 8.25
CA ARG A 28 -0.36 -14.49 7.51
C ARG A 28 -0.07 -14.40 6.02
N LYS A 29 -0.06 -15.57 5.36
CA LYS A 29 0.07 -15.69 3.90
C LYS A 29 -1.28 -15.72 3.17
N TRP A 30 -2.37 -15.53 3.90
CA TRP A 30 -3.74 -15.54 3.38
C TRP A 30 -4.56 -14.43 4.04
N VAL A 31 -5.60 -13.97 3.33
CA VAL A 31 -6.60 -13.03 3.84
C VAL A 31 -7.98 -13.64 3.61
N ASP A 32 -8.85 -13.50 4.60
CA ASP A 32 -10.25 -13.90 4.50
C ASP A 32 -11.02 -12.79 3.79
N LEU A 33 -11.54 -13.09 2.60
CA LEU A 33 -12.37 -12.19 1.81
C LEU A 33 -13.85 -12.63 1.94
N PRO A 34 -14.65 -12.00 2.82
CA PRO A 34 -16.02 -12.40 3.00
C PRO A 34 -16.86 -12.02 1.78
N LEU A 35 -17.47 -13.01 1.13
CA LEU A 35 -18.41 -12.82 0.03
C LEU A 35 -19.84 -12.89 0.56
N MET A 36 -20.60 -11.80 0.42
CA MET A 36 -22.00 -11.76 0.82
C MET A 36 -22.89 -12.24 -0.33
N LEU A 37 -23.54 -13.38 -0.13
CA LEU A 37 -24.52 -13.92 -1.06
C LEU A 37 -25.91 -13.64 -0.51
N THR A 38 -26.80 -13.06 -1.32
CA THR A 38 -28.21 -12.95 -0.96
C THR A 38 -28.85 -14.32 -1.08
N GLN A 39 -29.51 -14.76 -0.02
CA GLN A 39 -30.24 -16.01 -0.05
C GLN A 39 -31.48 -15.85 -0.95
N PRO A 40 -31.78 -16.83 -1.83
CA PRO A 40 -33.06 -16.86 -2.53
C PRO A 40 -34.23 -16.94 -1.54
N ALA A 41 -35.45 -16.73 -2.05
CA ALA A 41 -36.67 -16.80 -1.23
C ALA A 41 -36.85 -18.16 -0.52
N SER A 42 -36.31 -19.24 -1.10
CA SER A 42 -36.21 -20.57 -0.49
C SER A 42 -34.87 -20.75 0.24
N ARG A 43 -34.92 -21.33 1.44
CA ARG A 43 -33.72 -21.60 2.23
C ARG A 43 -32.87 -22.68 1.55
N LEU A 44 -31.65 -22.31 1.13
CA LEU A 44 -30.66 -23.26 0.62
C LEU A 44 -29.78 -23.82 1.75
N GLU A 45 -29.54 -25.12 1.72
CA GLU A 45 -28.61 -25.82 2.62
C GLU A 45 -27.20 -25.93 2.04
N SER A 46 -27.08 -25.91 0.70
CA SER A 46 -25.81 -26.02 -0.02
C SER A 46 -25.84 -25.27 -1.35
N LEU A 47 -24.65 -24.95 -1.88
CA LEU A 47 -24.44 -24.46 -3.24
C LEU A 47 -23.66 -25.51 -4.03
N GLY A 48 -24.16 -25.86 -5.22
CA GLY A 48 -23.51 -26.81 -6.10
C GLY A 48 -22.25 -26.23 -6.76
N LEU A 49 -22.32 -24.96 -7.16
CA LEU A 49 -21.23 -24.24 -7.82
C LEU A 49 -21.27 -22.75 -7.48
N LEU A 50 -20.11 -22.21 -7.12
CA LEU A 50 -19.84 -20.79 -7.06
C LEU A 50 -18.67 -20.48 -8.00
N ARG A 51 -18.91 -19.66 -9.02
CA ARG A 51 -17.86 -19.23 -9.95
C ARG A 51 -17.83 -17.71 -10.10
N GLY A 52 -16.65 -17.20 -10.35
CA GLY A 52 -16.47 -15.78 -10.59
C GLY A 52 -15.03 -15.45 -10.91
N THR A 53 -14.79 -14.16 -11.06
CA THR A 53 -13.47 -13.58 -11.28
C THR A 53 -13.23 -12.60 -10.14
N VAL A 54 -12.06 -12.70 -9.51
CA VAL A 54 -11.56 -11.70 -8.57
C VAL A 54 -10.50 -10.89 -9.31
N GLU A 55 -10.73 -9.59 -9.48
CA GLU A 55 -9.71 -8.68 -10.00
C GLU A 55 -8.73 -8.33 -8.88
N LEU A 56 -7.52 -8.87 -8.96
CA LEU A 56 -6.46 -8.57 -8.00
C LEU A 56 -5.61 -7.42 -8.50
N LEU A 57 -5.32 -6.47 -7.60
CA LEU A 57 -4.45 -5.34 -7.87
C LEU A 57 -3.12 -5.56 -7.14
N LEU A 58 -2.05 -5.78 -7.88
CA LEU A 58 -0.75 -6.17 -7.32
C LEU A 58 0.33 -5.14 -7.65
N THR A 59 1.26 -4.88 -6.72
CA THR A 59 2.52 -4.19 -7.05
C THR A 59 3.26 -5.03 -8.08
N GLY A 60 3.31 -4.55 -9.32
CA GLY A 60 3.95 -5.27 -10.40
C GLY A 60 5.45 -5.09 -10.44
N ARG A 61 5.85 -3.83 -10.53
CA ARG A 61 7.25 -3.42 -10.58
C ARG A 61 7.49 -2.33 -9.55
N GLU A 62 8.49 -2.53 -8.71
CA GLU A 62 9.02 -1.50 -7.83
C GLU A 62 10.25 -0.86 -8.48
N HIS A 63 10.50 0.41 -8.15
CA HIS A 63 11.68 1.13 -8.60
C HIS A 63 12.31 1.86 -7.41
N VAL A 64 13.62 1.73 -7.28
CA VAL A 64 14.40 2.44 -6.27
C VAL A 64 14.80 3.79 -6.87
N PHE A 65 14.16 4.85 -6.39
CA PHE A 65 14.54 6.22 -6.72
C PHE A 65 15.73 6.62 -5.84
N VAL A 66 16.85 6.98 -6.46
CA VAL A 66 18.10 7.34 -5.76
C VAL A 66 18.45 8.79 -6.02
N PHE A 67 18.48 9.60 -4.97
CA PHE A 67 18.98 10.97 -4.98
C PHE A 67 20.41 10.96 -4.46
N ASP A 68 21.39 11.00 -5.37
CA ASP A 68 22.81 10.78 -5.08
C ASP A 68 23.69 12.03 -5.12
N ARG A 69 23.15 13.15 -5.61
CA ARG A 69 23.84 14.45 -5.68
C ARG A 69 23.29 15.42 -4.64
N LEU A 70 23.26 14.99 -3.37
CA LEU A 70 22.85 15.85 -2.26
C LEU A 70 23.98 16.85 -1.95
N THR A 71 23.82 18.08 -2.42
CA THR A 71 24.81 19.15 -2.23
C THR A 71 24.18 20.31 -1.48
N THR A 72 24.97 20.99 -0.65
CA THR A 72 24.52 22.14 0.13
C THR A 72 25.00 23.44 -0.51
N VAL A 73 24.35 24.55 -0.20
CA VAL A 73 24.81 25.88 -0.57
C VAL A 73 26.05 26.23 0.28
N GLU A 74 27.09 26.77 -0.35
CA GLU A 74 28.39 27.06 0.28
C GLU A 74 28.26 27.93 1.55
N ASP A 75 27.44 28.99 1.49
CA ASP A 75 27.19 29.90 2.62
C ASP A 75 26.04 29.45 3.54
N ALA A 76 25.40 28.33 3.24
CA ALA A 76 24.28 27.79 4.02
C ALA A 76 24.32 26.26 3.99
N PRO A 77 25.20 25.61 4.77
CA PRO A 77 25.38 24.15 4.79
C PRO A 77 24.12 23.39 5.21
N ASN A 78 23.10 24.07 5.75
CA ASN A 78 21.81 23.50 6.08
C ASN A 78 20.78 23.58 4.92
N ARG A 79 21.16 24.12 3.75
CA ARG A 79 20.27 24.34 2.60
C ARG A 79 20.80 23.58 1.39
N ILE A 80 19.96 22.77 0.74
CA ILE A 80 20.35 22.10 -0.52
C ILE A 80 20.56 23.13 -1.64
N SER A 81 21.65 22.96 -2.39
CA SER A 81 21.91 23.62 -3.67
C SER A 81 20.73 23.51 -4.65
N PRO A 82 20.43 24.54 -5.45
CA PRO A 82 19.47 24.42 -6.54
C PRO A 82 19.87 23.38 -7.59
N GLU A 83 21.15 22.99 -7.67
CA GLU A 83 21.67 22.03 -8.65
C GLU A 83 21.37 20.57 -8.31
N THR A 84 21.01 20.27 -7.04
CA THR A 84 20.62 18.91 -6.65
C THR A 84 19.31 18.53 -7.34
N PRO A 85 19.25 17.37 -8.03
CA PRO A 85 18.02 16.86 -8.63
C PRO A 85 16.93 16.76 -7.56
N ARG A 86 15.86 17.55 -7.70
CA ARG A 86 14.74 17.54 -6.74
C ARG A 86 13.61 16.64 -7.14
N ARG A 87 13.64 16.12 -8.38
CA ARG A 87 12.61 15.25 -8.92
C ARG A 87 13.24 14.17 -9.79
N LEU A 88 12.79 12.95 -9.59
CA LEU A 88 13.08 11.78 -10.42
C LEU A 88 11.76 11.21 -10.93
N SER A 89 11.78 10.56 -12.08
CA SER A 89 10.60 9.91 -12.63
C SER A 89 10.93 8.55 -13.23
N ALA A 90 9.98 7.62 -13.10
CA ALA A 90 10.03 6.31 -13.73
C ALA A 90 8.61 5.92 -14.15
N GLY A 91 8.38 5.83 -15.47
CA GLY A 91 7.03 5.65 -16.01
C GLY A 91 6.13 6.84 -15.67
N ARG A 92 4.98 6.59 -15.04
CA ARG A 92 3.99 7.60 -14.62
C ARG A 92 4.14 8.00 -13.15
N VAL A 93 5.29 7.73 -12.54
CA VAL A 93 5.58 8.02 -11.14
C VAL A 93 6.69 9.03 -11.05
N GLY A 94 6.44 10.11 -10.32
CA GLY A 94 7.43 11.10 -9.94
C GLY A 94 7.70 11.03 -8.44
N VAL A 95 8.96 11.03 -8.05
CA VAL A 95 9.40 11.21 -6.66
C VAL A 95 10.16 12.51 -6.57
N SER A 96 9.93 13.28 -5.51
CA SER A 96 10.62 14.54 -5.28
C SER A 96 11.03 14.73 -3.83
N ILE A 97 12.13 15.45 -3.60
CA ILE A 97 12.56 15.92 -2.28
C ILE A 97 12.28 17.42 -2.21
N SER A 98 11.35 17.82 -1.33
CA SER A 98 10.92 19.21 -1.19
C SER A 98 11.72 19.96 -0.12
N GLN A 99 12.09 19.27 0.96
CA GLN A 99 12.87 19.82 2.06
C GLN A 99 13.94 18.84 2.48
N PHE A 100 15.09 19.37 2.85
CA PHE A 100 16.19 18.61 3.41
C PHE A 100 17.08 19.58 4.19
N ALA A 101 17.35 19.26 5.46
CA ALA A 101 18.10 20.14 6.33
C ALA A 101 18.86 19.34 7.38
N VAL A 102 20.11 19.74 7.61
CA VAL A 102 20.91 19.26 8.74
C VAL A 102 20.64 20.16 9.94
N ARG A 103 20.46 19.56 11.12
CA ARG A 103 20.26 20.25 12.40
C ARG A 103 21.02 19.49 13.48
N GLY A 104 22.25 19.93 13.76
CA GLY A 104 23.17 19.18 14.61
C GLY A 104 23.46 17.80 14.01
N ASP A 105 23.35 16.75 14.82
CA ASP A 105 23.59 15.36 14.43
C ASP A 105 22.38 14.70 13.72
N ARG A 106 21.45 15.49 13.17
CA ARG A 106 20.24 14.99 12.53
C ARG A 106 20.06 15.57 11.14
N LEU A 107 19.60 14.71 10.24
CA LEU A 107 19.14 15.07 8.92
C LEU A 107 17.64 14.89 8.84
N HIS A 108 16.93 15.94 8.46
CA HIS A 108 15.51 15.90 8.15
C HIS A 108 15.31 15.94 6.65
N ALA A 109 14.48 15.05 6.11
CA ALA A 109 14.13 15.03 4.69
C ALA A 109 12.61 14.91 4.52
N THR A 110 12.05 15.73 3.64
CA THR A 110 10.66 15.65 3.20
C THR A 110 10.64 15.23 1.74
N ALA A 111 10.01 14.10 1.48
CA ALA A 111 9.86 13.52 0.14
C ALA A 111 8.39 13.33 -0.21
N SER A 112 8.08 13.48 -1.49
CA SER A 112 6.73 13.28 -2.04
C SER A 112 6.81 12.31 -3.21
N VAL A 113 5.80 11.46 -3.32
CA VAL A 113 5.55 10.63 -4.50
C VAL A 113 4.25 11.09 -5.13
N ALA A 114 4.23 11.21 -6.45
CA ALA A 114 3.08 11.59 -7.26
C ALA A 114 2.93 10.65 -8.45
N TYR A 115 1.70 10.31 -8.79
CA TYR A 115 1.33 9.46 -9.91
C TYR A 115 0.53 10.29 -10.92
N ASP A 116 0.96 10.32 -12.19
CA ASP A 116 0.37 11.19 -13.22
C ASP A 116 -1.08 10.79 -13.57
N ALA A 117 -1.39 9.50 -13.46
CA ALA A 117 -2.74 8.95 -13.59
C ALA A 117 -2.89 7.83 -12.55
N PRO A 118 -3.25 8.15 -11.29
CA PRO A 118 -3.48 7.12 -10.30
C PRO A 118 -4.64 6.25 -10.80
N THR A 119 -4.38 4.98 -11.08
CA THR A 119 -5.46 4.01 -11.30
C THR A 119 -6.28 3.91 -10.01
N GLU A 120 -7.57 3.54 -10.08
CA GLU A 120 -8.37 3.17 -8.90
C GLU A 120 -7.62 2.19 -7.97
N ALA A 121 -6.75 1.37 -8.56
CA ALA A 121 -5.87 0.47 -7.84
C ALA A 121 -4.83 1.14 -6.94
N LEU A 122 -4.31 2.30 -7.34
CA LEU A 122 -3.38 3.05 -6.51
C LEU A 122 -4.13 3.81 -5.42
N ALA A 123 -5.41 4.13 -5.69
CA ALA A 123 -6.29 4.80 -4.77
C ALA A 123 -6.69 3.95 -3.55
N SER A 124 -7.02 2.67 -3.81
CA SER A 124 -7.31 1.69 -2.77
C SER A 124 -6.07 1.28 -1.97
N HIS A 125 -4.89 1.26 -2.59
CA HIS A 125 -3.70 0.71 -1.94
C HIS A 125 -2.83 1.76 -1.23
N ARG A 126 -3.12 3.08 -1.29
CA ARG A 126 -2.29 4.20 -0.76
C ARG A 126 -1.64 3.95 0.61
N MET A 127 -2.29 3.20 1.49
CA MET A 127 -1.74 2.79 2.79
C MET A 127 -0.39 2.06 2.69
N TRP A 128 -0.14 1.31 1.63
CA TRP A 128 1.15 0.64 1.39
C TRP A 128 2.34 1.61 1.29
N LEU A 129 2.14 2.84 0.80
CA LEU A 129 3.18 3.85 0.62
C LEU A 129 3.58 4.41 1.99
N THR A 130 2.65 4.39 2.95
CA THR A 130 2.89 4.88 4.32
C THR A 130 3.90 4.02 5.06
N GLU A 131 3.96 2.72 4.71
CA GLU A 131 4.93 1.79 5.28
C GLU A 131 6.25 1.75 4.49
N ARG A 132 6.35 2.42 3.33
CA ARG A 132 7.58 2.39 2.53
C ARG A 132 8.64 3.28 3.18
N PRO A 133 9.77 2.69 3.61
CA PRO A 133 10.81 3.45 4.28
C PRO A 133 11.52 4.39 3.31
N LEU A 134 11.66 5.66 3.70
CA LEU A 134 12.67 6.55 3.12
C LEU A 134 14.00 6.21 3.78
N ASN A 135 15.00 5.82 2.98
CA ASN A 135 16.32 5.41 3.48
C ASN A 135 17.35 6.48 3.16
N LEU A 136 18.32 6.63 4.07
CA LEU A 136 19.52 7.42 3.86
C LEU A 136 20.70 6.47 3.89
N LEU A 137 21.57 6.56 2.89
CA LEU A 137 22.81 5.78 2.78
C LEU A 137 24.03 6.70 2.89
N ASP A 138 25.09 6.20 3.51
CA ASP A 138 26.39 6.87 3.55
C ASP A 138 27.17 6.74 2.22
N ALA A 139 28.34 7.37 2.16
CA ALA A 139 29.24 7.27 1.01
C ALA A 139 29.63 5.82 0.65
N ASN A 140 29.65 4.92 1.65
CA ASN A 140 29.96 3.50 1.48
C ASN A 140 28.71 2.66 1.15
N GLY A 141 27.53 3.27 1.07
CA GLY A 141 26.26 2.59 0.81
C GLY A 141 25.64 1.93 2.04
N ARG A 142 26.13 2.24 3.25
CA ARG A 142 25.57 1.72 4.51
C ARG A 142 24.35 2.52 4.91
N ALA A 143 23.32 1.82 5.39
CA ALA A 143 22.10 2.46 5.87
C ALA A 143 22.40 3.29 7.13
N VAL A 144 22.04 4.56 7.07
CA VAL A 144 22.05 5.48 8.20
C VAL A 144 20.78 5.26 9.03
N THR A 145 20.90 5.29 10.36
CA THR A 145 19.78 5.03 11.28
C THR A 145 18.68 6.07 11.10
N ARG A 146 17.50 5.61 10.68
CA ARG A 146 16.28 6.41 10.70
C ARG A 146 15.71 6.45 12.12
N LEU A 147 15.54 7.66 12.66
CA LEU A 147 14.95 7.90 13.97
C LEU A 147 13.42 7.87 13.93
N GLU A 148 12.85 8.48 12.88
CA GLU A 148 11.39 8.63 12.74
C GLU A 148 10.99 8.81 11.27
N GLN A 149 9.74 8.49 10.97
CA GLN A 149 9.08 8.77 9.69
C GLN A 149 7.60 9.05 9.94
N PHE A 150 7.08 10.10 9.32
CA PHE A 150 5.67 10.46 9.40
C PHE A 150 5.12 10.85 8.04
N VAL A 151 3.89 10.43 7.78
CA VAL A 151 3.12 10.92 6.64
C VAL A 151 2.63 12.33 6.95
N LEU A 152 3.02 13.30 6.14
CA LEU A 152 2.58 14.69 6.26
C LEU A 152 1.27 14.95 5.53
N SER A 153 1.09 14.39 4.34
CA SER A 153 -0.12 14.59 3.54
C SER A 153 -0.39 13.40 2.62
N ARG A 154 -1.68 13.25 2.29
CA ARG A 154 -2.19 12.23 1.36
C ARG A 154 -3.09 12.94 0.36
N SER A 155 -2.97 12.57 -0.90
CA SER A 155 -3.89 13.01 -1.94
C SER A 155 -4.28 11.84 -2.82
N GLU A 156 -5.18 12.08 -3.77
CA GLU A 156 -5.56 11.02 -4.69
C GLU A 156 -4.38 10.54 -5.56
N GLN A 157 -3.44 11.44 -5.79
CA GLN A 157 -2.30 11.27 -6.68
C GLN A 157 -1.03 10.85 -5.95
N GLY A 158 -1.02 10.76 -4.61
CA GLY A 158 0.21 10.43 -3.91
C GLY A 158 0.27 10.70 -2.41
N LEU A 159 1.50 10.79 -1.90
CA LEU A 159 1.84 10.87 -0.49
C LEU A 159 3.04 11.79 -0.30
N THR A 160 3.04 12.57 0.78
CA THR A 160 4.24 13.25 1.29
C THR A 160 4.62 12.69 2.65
N THR A 161 5.90 12.36 2.82
CA THR A 161 6.47 11.85 4.08
C THR A 161 7.63 12.73 4.52
N SER A 162 7.80 12.86 5.83
CA SER A 162 9.01 13.37 6.46
C SER A 162 9.73 12.21 7.13
N ALA A 163 11.06 12.22 7.10
CA ALA A 163 11.88 11.30 7.87
C ALA A 163 13.07 12.04 8.49
N THR A 164 13.47 11.59 9.68
CA THR A 164 14.65 12.09 10.39
C THR A 164 15.66 10.96 10.54
N PHE A 165 16.93 11.26 10.27
CA PHE A 165 18.05 10.32 10.33
C PHE A 165 19.11 10.83 11.30
N SER A 166 19.77 9.91 12.00
CA SER A 166 20.91 10.24 12.87
C SER A 166 22.19 10.21 12.05
N LEU A 167 22.93 11.33 12.06
CA LEU A 167 24.25 11.45 11.45
C LEU A 167 25.39 11.09 12.41
N GLN A 168 25.09 10.51 13.58
CA GLN A 168 26.13 10.09 14.52
C GLN A 168 27.04 9.04 13.87
N GLY A 169 28.33 9.35 13.82
CA GLY A 169 29.34 8.48 13.19
C GLY A 169 29.30 8.49 11.65
N VAL A 170 28.58 9.43 11.05
CA VAL A 170 28.51 9.63 9.59
C VAL A 170 29.16 10.97 9.26
N GLY A 171 30.42 10.94 8.83
CA GLY A 171 31.22 12.14 8.53
C GLY A 171 32.00 12.69 9.73
N ASP A 172 32.91 13.63 9.45
CA ASP A 172 33.87 14.14 10.43
C ASP A 172 33.36 15.38 11.20
N GLU A 173 32.33 16.07 10.70
CA GLU A 173 31.81 17.32 11.29
C GLU A 173 30.31 17.26 11.61
N PRO A 174 29.89 17.61 12.84
CA PRO A 174 28.49 17.52 13.30
C PRO A 174 27.56 18.65 12.81
N ALA A 175 28.02 19.54 11.93
CA ALA A 175 27.27 20.72 11.48
C ALA A 175 27.23 20.89 9.95
N SER A 176 27.86 19.99 9.20
CA SER A 176 27.87 20.01 7.73
C SER A 176 27.24 18.72 7.20
N LEU A 177 26.74 18.76 5.97
CA LEU A 177 26.22 17.57 5.33
C LEU A 177 27.39 16.65 4.95
N PRO A 178 27.43 15.40 5.45
CA PRO A 178 28.46 14.45 5.02
C PRO A 178 28.43 14.25 3.51
N GLN A 179 29.61 14.23 2.88
CA GLN A 179 29.71 14.00 1.44
C GLN A 179 29.30 12.57 1.07
N GLY A 180 28.74 12.40 -0.13
CA GLY A 180 28.38 11.09 -0.67
C GLY A 180 27.12 10.46 -0.06
N LEU A 181 26.34 11.23 0.71
CA LEU A 181 25.02 10.78 1.17
C LEU A 181 24.06 10.58 0.00
N ARG A 182 23.23 9.54 0.11
CA ARG A 182 22.21 9.20 -0.88
C ARG A 182 20.88 8.94 -0.21
N ILE A 183 19.80 9.50 -0.74
CA ILE A 183 18.44 9.14 -0.31
C ILE A 183 17.88 8.11 -1.29
N GLU A 184 17.34 7.02 -0.74
CA GLU A 184 16.67 5.98 -1.50
C GLU A 184 15.21 5.84 -1.08
N TRP A 185 14.33 5.70 -2.07
CA TRP A 185 12.94 5.36 -1.83
C TRP A 185 12.46 4.32 -2.84
N ASN A 186 12.11 3.13 -2.34
CA ASN A 186 11.58 2.06 -3.17
C ASN A 186 10.06 2.19 -3.28
N ILE A 187 9.59 2.49 -4.50
CA ILE A 187 8.20 2.86 -4.78
C ILE A 187 7.64 1.98 -5.91
N PRO A 188 6.39 1.50 -5.81
CA PRO A 188 5.71 0.84 -6.91
C PRO A 188 5.54 1.79 -8.10
N VAL A 189 6.04 1.39 -9.27
CA VAL A 189 5.93 2.15 -10.53
C VAL A 189 4.95 1.55 -11.54
N ALA A 190 4.46 0.35 -11.25
CA ALA A 190 3.39 -0.30 -12.00
C ALA A 190 2.49 -1.08 -11.04
N ILE A 191 1.18 -0.98 -11.27
CA ILE A 191 0.18 -1.87 -10.67
C ILE A 191 -0.35 -2.76 -11.79
N HIS A 192 -0.44 -4.06 -11.55
CA HIS A 192 -1.10 -4.98 -12.46
C HIS A 192 -2.47 -5.33 -11.93
N GLU A 193 -3.44 -5.32 -12.83
CA GLU A 193 -4.73 -5.96 -12.64
C GLU A 193 -4.61 -7.40 -13.14
N VAL A 194 -4.86 -8.35 -12.25
CA VAL A 194 -4.75 -9.78 -12.51
C VAL A 194 -6.10 -10.41 -12.23
N PRO A 195 -6.85 -10.79 -13.28
CA PRO A 195 -8.10 -11.51 -13.09
C PRO A 195 -7.79 -12.94 -12.63
N VAL A 196 -8.39 -13.33 -11.51
CA VAL A 196 -8.31 -14.70 -11.00
C VAL A 196 -9.70 -15.32 -11.06
N ASP A 197 -9.87 -16.21 -12.03
CA ASP A 197 -11.07 -17.02 -12.12
C ASP A 197 -11.07 -18.10 -11.04
N PHE A 198 -12.20 -18.28 -10.40
CA PHE A 198 -12.39 -19.31 -9.39
C PHE A 198 -13.68 -20.09 -9.64
N SER A 199 -13.66 -21.34 -9.17
CA SER A 199 -14.78 -22.26 -9.23
C SER A 199 -14.72 -23.14 -7.99
N ILE A 200 -15.67 -22.93 -7.07
CA ILE A 200 -15.78 -23.67 -5.81
C ILE A 200 -17.06 -24.49 -5.89
N ARG A 201 -16.96 -25.78 -5.63
CA ARG A 201 -18.08 -26.73 -5.69
C ARG A 201 -18.46 -27.21 -4.30
N ASN A 202 -19.69 -27.69 -4.15
CA ASN A 202 -20.17 -28.39 -2.96
C ASN A 202 -19.99 -27.56 -1.67
N ILE A 203 -20.44 -26.29 -1.68
CA ILE A 203 -20.32 -25.38 -0.54
C ILE A 203 -21.46 -25.65 0.42
N VAL A 204 -21.13 -26.02 1.66
CA VAL A 204 -22.10 -26.11 2.76
C VAL A 204 -22.30 -24.71 3.36
N LEU A 205 -23.54 -24.23 3.41
CA LEU A 205 -23.85 -22.92 3.98
C LEU A 205 -24.01 -23.04 5.50
N PRO A 206 -23.41 -22.14 6.32
CA PRO A 206 -23.53 -22.20 7.77
C PRO A 206 -24.98 -22.00 8.24
N ASN A 207 -25.63 -23.13 8.55
CA ASN A 207 -26.90 -23.40 9.23
C ASN A 207 -28.15 -22.56 8.89
N ALA A 208 -29.05 -23.15 8.11
CA ALA A 208 -30.08 -24.10 8.59
C ALA A 208 -30.43 -24.15 10.12
N VAL A 209 -30.20 -23.12 10.95
CA VAL A 209 -30.75 -23.10 12.32
C VAL A 209 -32.27 -23.04 12.21
N ARG A 210 -32.93 -24.12 12.62
CA ARG A 210 -34.37 -24.23 12.82
C ARG A 210 -34.77 -23.16 13.87
N PRO A 211 -35.78 -22.31 13.64
CA PRO A 211 -36.35 -21.57 14.77
C PRO A 211 -36.82 -22.62 15.79
N LEU A 212 -36.44 -22.44 17.06
CA LEU A 212 -36.93 -23.28 18.15
C LEU A 212 -38.47 -23.28 18.12
N PRO A 213 -39.14 -24.44 18.26
CA PRO A 213 -40.59 -24.47 18.29
C PRO A 213 -41.10 -23.62 19.45
N ALA A 214 -42.05 -22.74 19.15
CA ALA A 214 -42.80 -21.97 20.14
C ALA A 214 -43.77 -22.90 20.91
N GLU A 215 -43.23 -23.85 21.64
CA GLU A 215 -43.98 -24.67 22.58
C GLU A 215 -43.21 -24.65 23.90
N ASN A 216 -43.45 -23.59 24.68
CA ASN A 216 -43.50 -23.61 26.15
C ASN A 216 -43.89 -22.22 26.69
N LEU A 217 -44.85 -21.57 26.04
CA LEU A 217 -45.60 -20.48 26.65
C LEU A 217 -47.08 -20.81 26.51
N ARG A 218 -47.60 -21.49 27.52
CA ARG A 218 -49.03 -21.53 27.84
C ARG A 218 -49.15 -21.48 29.37
N PRO A 219 -50.30 -21.01 29.87
CA PRO A 219 -50.89 -19.69 29.72
C PRO A 219 -50.59 -18.81 30.94
#